data_AF-A0A426YVJ2-F1
#
_entry.id   AF-A0A426YVJ2-F1
#
_cell.length_a   1.000
_cell.length_b   1.000
_cell.length_c   1.000
_cell.angle_alpha   90.00
_cell.angle_beta   90.00
_cell.angle_gamma   90.00
#
_symmetry.space_group_name_H-M   'P 1'
#
loop_
_entity.id
_entity.type
_entity.pdbx_description
1 polymer ?
#
loop_
_entity_poly.entity_id
_entity_poly.type
_entity_poly.pdbx_seq_one_letter_code
_entity_poly.pdbx_strand_id
1 'polypeptide(L)'
;MYGLSAPIALVMALGMWTLPPSPRWLLLRAVQGKGALEDYKEKALNALAKLRGRPAGDKISERQIDETLVSLKAAYAEEESEGSVLEVSFGPISWLMVSEIFPLRTRGRGISLAVLTNFGSNALVTFAFSPLKELIGPANIFLLFGAIALLSLAFVYFYVPETKGLSLEEIENKILN
;
A
#
# COMPACT_ATOMS: atom_id res chain seq x y z
N MET A 1 27.80 -3.25 -7.94
CA MET A 1 28.14 -3.08 -6.51
C MET A 1 27.07 -3.70 -5.59
N TYR A 2 26.61 -4.95 -5.86
CA TYR A 2 25.57 -5.62 -5.06
C TYR A 2 26.10 -6.73 -4.13
N GLY A 3 27.39 -7.11 -4.25
CA GLY A 3 27.98 -8.24 -3.54
C GLY A 3 28.18 -8.07 -2.02
N LEU A 4 28.17 -6.83 -1.51
CA LEU A 4 28.36 -6.56 -0.07
C LEU A 4 27.06 -6.53 0.75
N SER A 5 25.89 -6.55 0.09
CA SER A 5 24.58 -6.51 0.77
C SER A 5 24.02 -7.88 1.16
N ALA A 6 24.44 -8.93 0.44
CA ALA A 6 24.00 -10.31 0.67
C ALA A 6 24.34 -10.87 2.08
N PRO A 7 25.54 -10.65 2.65
CA PRO A 7 25.84 -11.17 3.99
C PRO A 7 25.05 -10.46 5.10
N ILE A 8 24.79 -9.16 4.98
CA ILE A 8 23.96 -8.40 5.94
C ILE A 8 22.52 -8.89 5.88
N ALA A 9 22.00 -9.11 4.66
CA ALA A 9 20.65 -9.65 4.47
C ALA A 9 20.50 -11.06 5.06
N LEU A 10 21.52 -11.93 4.94
CA LEU A 10 21.51 -13.27 5.53
C LEU A 10 21.54 -13.24 7.07
N VAL A 11 22.37 -12.37 7.65
CA VAL A 11 22.43 -12.20 9.12
C VAL A 11 21.10 -11.63 9.65
N MET A 12 20.50 -10.66 8.94
CA MET A 12 19.18 -10.14 9.29
C MET A 12 18.08 -11.19 9.12
N ALA A 13 18.12 -12.01 8.05
CA ALA A 13 17.15 -13.08 7.83
C ALA A 13 17.22 -14.15 8.93
N LEU A 14 18.43 -14.54 9.36
CA LEU A 14 18.64 -15.42 10.50
C LEU A 14 18.16 -14.79 11.82
N GLY A 15 18.35 -13.48 11.99
CA GLY A 15 17.81 -12.73 13.12
C GLY A 15 16.28 -12.70 13.14
N MET A 16 15.64 -12.48 12.00
CA MET A 16 14.18 -12.50 11.87
C MET A 16 13.59 -13.90 12.13
N TRP A 17 14.32 -14.96 11.81
CA TRP A 17 13.88 -16.34 12.05
C TRP A 17 13.90 -16.73 13.54
N THR A 18 14.72 -16.07 14.36
CA THR A 18 14.90 -16.41 15.78
C THR A 18 14.04 -15.57 16.72
N LEU A 19 13.54 -14.42 16.26
CA LEU A 19 12.69 -13.53 17.04
C LEU A 19 11.24 -14.03 17.09
N PRO A 20 10.59 -13.99 18.27
CA PRO A 20 9.16 -14.32 18.36
C PRO A 20 8.32 -13.32 17.54
N PRO A 21 7.11 -13.72 17.08
CA PRO A 21 6.20 -12.83 16.39
C PRO A 21 5.91 -11.58 17.23
N SER A 22 5.78 -10.43 16.57
CA SER A 22 5.62 -9.17 17.29
C SER A 22 4.29 -9.16 18.08
N PRO A 23 4.31 -8.77 19.37
CA PRO A 23 3.10 -8.76 20.20
C PRO A 23 1.96 -7.91 19.60
N ARG A 24 2.32 -6.77 18.99
CA ARG A 24 1.36 -5.85 18.36
C ARG A 24 0.61 -6.50 17.17
N TRP A 25 1.31 -7.31 16.36
CA TRP A 25 0.68 -7.99 15.22
C TRP A 25 -0.28 -9.10 15.67
N LEU A 26 0.06 -9.81 16.73
CA LEU A 26 -0.82 -10.83 17.33
C LEU A 26 -2.12 -10.20 17.87
N LEU A 27 -2.00 -9.06 18.56
CA LEU A 27 -3.16 -8.32 19.06
C LEU A 27 -4.01 -7.75 17.92
N LEU A 28 -3.38 -7.26 16.85
CA LEU A 28 -4.09 -6.79 15.66
C LEU A 28 -4.88 -7.92 14.97
N ARG A 29 -4.32 -9.13 14.89
CA ARG A 29 -5.07 -10.31 14.40
C ARG A 29 -6.26 -10.66 15.27
N ALA A 30 -6.13 -10.46 16.58
CA ALA A 30 -7.21 -10.65 17.52
C ALA A 30 -8.34 -9.62 17.32
N VAL A 31 -7.99 -8.35 17.06
CA VAL A 31 -8.95 -7.28 16.72
C VAL A 31 -9.62 -7.52 15.37
N GLN A 32 -8.90 -8.07 14.38
CA GLN A 32 -9.44 -8.46 13.07
C GLN A 32 -10.38 -9.68 13.09
N GLY A 33 -10.64 -10.29 14.25
CA GLY A 33 -11.56 -11.43 14.37
C GLY A 33 -11.06 -12.74 13.74
N LYS A 34 -9.75 -12.87 13.46
CA LYS A 34 -9.17 -14.06 12.80
C LYS A 34 -8.99 -15.28 13.73
N GLY A 35 -9.51 -15.24 14.95
CA GLY A 35 -9.49 -16.33 15.93
C GLY A 35 -9.87 -15.87 17.34
N ALA A 36 -9.75 -16.78 18.33
CA ALA A 36 -10.09 -16.49 19.72
C ALA A 36 -9.16 -15.43 20.33
N LEU A 37 -9.74 -14.35 20.87
CA LEU A 37 -9.03 -13.21 21.46
C LEU A 37 -8.04 -13.65 22.56
N GLU A 38 -8.44 -14.61 23.39
CA GLU A 38 -7.64 -15.14 24.49
C GLU A 38 -6.38 -15.87 24.00
N ASP A 39 -6.48 -16.67 22.92
CA ASP A 39 -5.34 -17.40 22.35
C ASP A 39 -4.28 -16.43 21.79
N TYR A 40 -4.72 -15.35 21.14
CA TYR A 40 -3.80 -14.31 20.67
C TYR A 40 -3.22 -13.46 21.80
N LYS A 41 -3.98 -13.23 22.87
CA LYS A 41 -3.51 -12.53 24.07
C LYS A 41 -2.42 -13.33 24.78
N GLU A 42 -2.61 -14.64 24.93
CA GLU A 42 -1.61 -15.55 25.52
C GLU A 42 -0.33 -15.62 24.66
N LYS A 43 -0.47 -15.71 23.33
CA LYS A 43 0.69 -15.67 22.40
C LYS A 43 1.42 -14.33 22.47
N ALA A 44 0.70 -13.22 22.59
CA ALA A 44 1.29 -11.89 22.75
C ALA A 44 2.03 -11.74 24.09
N LEU A 45 1.47 -12.30 25.18
CA LEU A 45 2.11 -12.37 26.50
C LEU A 45 3.41 -13.17 26.44
N ASN A 46 3.40 -14.35 25.83
CA ASN A 46 4.58 -15.20 25.68
C ASN A 46 5.66 -14.54 24.81
N ALA A 47 5.27 -13.87 23.72
CA ALA A 47 6.20 -13.11 22.88
C ALA A 47 6.81 -11.92 23.65
N LEU A 48 5.99 -11.18 24.40
CA LEU A 48 6.45 -10.03 25.19
C LEU A 48 7.37 -10.45 26.35
N ALA A 49 7.05 -11.56 27.01
CA ALA A 49 7.88 -12.16 28.07
C ALA A 49 9.24 -12.58 27.52
N LYS A 50 9.28 -13.25 26.36
CA LYS A 50 10.53 -13.67 25.70
C LYS A 50 11.39 -12.49 25.24
N LEU A 51 10.77 -11.39 24.79
CA LEU A 51 11.48 -10.18 24.36
C LEU A 51 12.03 -9.36 25.52
N ARG A 52 11.35 -9.36 26.66
CA ARG A 52 11.73 -8.54 27.84
C ARG A 52 12.47 -9.30 28.93
N GLY A 53 12.61 -10.63 28.79
CA GLY A 53 13.23 -11.48 29.82
C GLY A 53 12.48 -11.46 31.15
N ARG A 54 11.18 -11.16 31.13
CA ARG A 54 10.31 -11.12 32.33
C ARG A 54 9.56 -12.45 32.51
N PRO A 55 9.24 -12.85 33.75
CA PRO A 55 8.45 -14.05 33.99
C PRO A 55 7.07 -13.95 33.33
N ALA A 56 6.61 -15.05 32.76
CA ALA A 56 5.29 -15.16 32.15
C ALA A 56 4.21 -14.92 33.22
N GLY A 57 3.32 -13.95 33.00
CA GLY A 57 2.25 -13.60 33.95
C GLY A 57 2.52 -12.38 34.86
N ASP A 58 3.50 -11.53 34.53
CA ASP A 58 3.67 -10.25 35.23
C ASP A 58 2.46 -9.33 34.95
N LYS A 59 1.76 -8.87 36.01
CA LYS A 59 0.56 -8.01 35.92
C LYS A 59 0.81 -6.73 35.10
N ILE A 60 2.06 -6.28 35.03
CA ILE A 60 2.47 -5.12 34.23
C ILE A 60 2.37 -5.42 32.73
N SER A 61 2.74 -6.63 32.31
CA SER A 61 2.70 -7.05 30.90
C SER A 61 1.26 -7.25 30.41
N GLU A 62 0.39 -7.79 31.28
CA GLU A 62 -1.04 -7.93 31.01
C GLU A 62 -1.72 -6.57 30.82
N ARG A 63 -1.49 -5.62 31.75
CA ARG A 63 -2.03 -4.25 31.62
C ARG A 63 -1.60 -3.57 30.33
N GLN A 64 -0.32 -3.71 29.96
CA GLN A 64 0.18 -3.10 28.73
C GLN A 64 -0.46 -3.71 27.48
N ILE A 65 -0.73 -5.02 27.47
CA ILE A 65 -1.43 -5.68 26.36
C ILE A 65 -2.87 -5.19 26.27
N ASP A 66 -3.56 -5.01 27.39
CA ASP A 66 -4.92 -4.49 27.41
C ASP A 66 -4.98 -3.03 26.92
N GLU A 67 -4.04 -2.17 27.33
CA GLU A 67 -3.90 -0.81 26.78
C GLU A 67 -3.59 -0.81 25.28
N THR A 68 -2.70 -1.71 24.83
CA THR A 68 -2.36 -1.87 23.40
C THR A 68 -3.56 -2.38 22.61
N LEU A 69 -4.37 -3.27 23.19
CA LEU A 69 -5.59 -3.77 22.56
C LEU A 69 -6.64 -2.65 22.44
N VAL A 70 -6.83 -1.84 23.48
CA VAL A 70 -7.75 -0.70 23.47
C VAL A 70 -7.34 0.32 22.41
N SER A 71 -6.05 0.68 22.36
CA SER A 71 -5.55 1.61 21.33
C SER A 71 -5.65 1.04 19.91
N LEU A 72 -5.40 -0.25 19.71
CA LEU A 72 -5.58 -0.90 18.40
C LEU A 72 -7.05 -0.97 17.97
N LYS A 73 -7.97 -1.23 18.91
CA LYS A 73 -9.41 -1.19 18.63
C LYS A 73 -9.88 0.22 18.27
N ALA A 74 -9.38 1.23 18.97
CA ALA A 74 -9.66 2.63 18.66
C ALA A 74 -9.13 3.01 17.28
N ALA A 75 -7.86 2.70 16.98
CA ALA A 75 -7.27 2.95 15.67
C ALA A 75 -7.99 2.21 14.54
N TYR A 76 -8.39 0.95 14.75
CA TYR A 76 -9.15 0.18 13.76
C TYR A 76 -10.57 0.75 13.53
N ALA A 77 -11.24 1.21 14.58
CA ALA A 77 -12.54 1.86 14.47
C ALA A 77 -12.46 3.22 13.77
N GLU A 78 -11.36 3.95 13.94
CA GLU A 78 -11.06 5.19 13.19
C GLU A 78 -10.77 4.88 11.71
N GLU A 79 -9.96 3.86 11.43
CA GLU A 79 -9.58 3.44 10.07
C GLU A 79 -10.79 2.91 9.26
N GLU A 80 -11.78 2.28 9.91
CA GLU A 80 -13.05 1.90 9.28
C GLU A 80 -13.92 3.12 8.92
N SER A 81 -13.78 4.23 9.66
CA SER A 81 -14.53 5.48 9.42
C SER A 81 -13.85 6.45 8.46
N GLU A 82 -12.52 6.40 8.32
CA GLU A 82 -11.74 7.30 7.44
C GLU A 82 -11.24 6.60 6.15
N GLY A 83 -11.04 5.29 6.16
CA GLY A 83 -10.33 4.56 5.10
C GLY A 83 -11.13 4.26 3.81
N SER A 84 -12.43 4.56 3.73
CA SER A 84 -13.23 4.00 2.63
C SER A 84 -13.17 4.76 1.30
N VAL A 85 -12.88 6.07 1.27
CA VAL A 85 -13.16 6.87 0.04
C VAL A 85 -12.00 7.74 -0.44
N LEU A 86 -11.02 8.08 0.40
CA LEU A 86 -9.91 8.95 -0.03
C LEU A 86 -8.57 8.20 -0.15
N GLU A 87 -8.26 7.29 0.78
CA GLU A 87 -7.03 6.49 0.72
C GLU A 87 -7.09 5.36 -0.31
N VAL A 88 -8.27 4.79 -0.55
CA VAL A 88 -8.48 3.73 -1.53
C VAL A 88 -8.62 4.30 -2.96
N SER A 89 -9.16 5.52 -3.13
CA SER A 89 -9.80 5.89 -4.40
C SER A 89 -8.91 6.32 -5.58
N PHE A 90 -7.73 6.88 -5.35
CA PHE A 90 -6.94 7.45 -6.47
C PHE A 90 -5.58 6.79 -6.70
N GLY A 91 -4.83 6.50 -5.63
CA GLY A 91 -3.52 5.87 -5.75
C GLY A 91 -3.62 4.36 -6.06
N PRO A 92 -4.14 3.55 -5.12
CA PRO A 92 -4.20 2.10 -5.30
C PRO A 92 -5.12 1.67 -6.46
N ILE A 93 -6.28 2.33 -6.63
CA ILE A 93 -7.23 2.00 -7.70
C ILE A 93 -6.64 2.23 -9.09
N SER A 94 -5.91 3.33 -9.32
CA SER A 94 -5.32 3.57 -10.64
C SER A 94 -4.30 2.49 -11.01
N TRP A 95 -3.50 2.03 -10.06
CA TRP A 95 -2.59 0.90 -10.26
C TRP A 95 -3.31 -0.46 -10.38
N LEU A 96 -4.43 -0.63 -9.66
CA LEU A 96 -5.28 -1.83 -9.75
C LEU A 96 -5.94 -1.94 -11.13
N MET A 97 -6.53 -0.84 -11.62
CA MET A 97 -7.13 -0.75 -12.95
C MET A 97 -6.13 -1.13 -14.04
N VAL A 98 -4.89 -0.64 -13.94
CA VAL A 98 -3.81 -1.02 -14.87
C VAL A 98 -3.56 -2.54 -14.84
N SER A 99 -3.69 -3.18 -13.69
CA SER A 99 -3.53 -4.64 -13.57
C SER A 99 -4.71 -5.45 -14.11
N GLU A 100 -5.91 -4.88 -14.11
CA GLU A 100 -7.16 -5.50 -14.60
C GLU A 100 -7.38 -5.31 -16.10
N ILE A 101 -6.97 -4.16 -16.65
CA ILE A 101 -7.12 -3.83 -18.08
C ILE A 101 -6.20 -4.69 -18.95
N PHE A 102 -5.02 -5.08 -18.46
CA PHE A 102 -4.08 -5.84 -19.28
C PHE A 102 -4.37 -7.36 -19.24
N PRO A 103 -4.51 -8.01 -20.42
CA PRO A 103 -4.81 -9.44 -20.51
C PRO A 103 -3.66 -10.28 -19.93
N LEU A 104 -4.01 -11.43 -19.35
CA LEU A 104 -3.11 -12.27 -18.55
C LEU A 104 -1.79 -12.62 -19.29
N ARG A 105 -1.86 -12.76 -20.62
CA ARG A 105 -0.74 -13.16 -21.47
C ARG A 105 0.27 -12.04 -21.76
N THR A 106 -0.13 -10.77 -21.71
CA THR A 106 0.74 -9.61 -22.01
C THR A 106 0.89 -8.64 -20.83
N ARG A 107 0.22 -8.90 -19.71
CA ARG A 107 0.24 -8.09 -18.48
C ARG A 107 1.62 -7.59 -18.08
N GLY A 108 2.63 -8.45 -18.07
CA GLY A 108 3.99 -8.04 -17.70
C GLY A 108 4.59 -6.96 -18.61
N ARG A 109 4.33 -7.03 -19.93
CA ARG A 109 4.78 -6.03 -20.91
C ARG A 109 3.96 -4.75 -20.83
N GLY A 110 2.64 -4.87 -20.67
CA GLY A 110 1.73 -3.73 -20.51
C GLY A 110 2.03 -2.91 -19.27
N ILE A 111 2.21 -3.57 -18.12
CA ILE A 111 2.58 -2.91 -16.86
C ILE A 111 3.95 -2.25 -16.99
N SER A 112 4.93 -2.92 -17.60
CA SER A 112 6.28 -2.36 -17.76
C SER A 112 6.28 -1.09 -18.62
N LEU A 113 5.45 -1.05 -19.68
CA LEU A 113 5.29 0.15 -20.51
C LEU A 113 4.57 1.26 -19.73
N ALA A 114 3.52 0.93 -18.98
CA ALA A 114 2.81 1.90 -18.13
C ALA A 114 3.73 2.54 -17.08
N VAL A 115 4.56 1.72 -16.42
CA VAL A 115 5.58 2.19 -15.46
C VAL A 115 6.61 3.08 -16.17
N LEU A 116 7.12 2.67 -17.33
CA LEU A 116 8.08 3.47 -18.10
C LEU A 116 7.50 4.84 -18.49
N THR A 117 6.26 4.87 -18.95
CA THR A 117 5.58 6.12 -19.31
C THR A 117 5.32 6.99 -18.09
N ASN A 118 4.95 6.40 -16.94
CA ASN A 118 4.73 7.14 -15.69
C ASN A 118 6.03 7.81 -15.20
N PHE A 119 7.10 7.03 -15.07
CA PHE A 119 8.41 7.55 -14.65
C PHE A 119 9.00 8.51 -15.69
N GLY A 120 8.85 8.22 -16.98
CA GLY A 120 9.29 9.10 -18.07
C GLY A 120 8.57 10.44 -18.06
N SER A 121 7.26 10.45 -17.85
CA SER A 121 6.46 11.68 -17.75
C SER A 121 6.84 12.48 -16.50
N ASN A 122 7.07 11.81 -15.37
CA ASN A 122 7.52 12.47 -14.14
C ASN A 122 8.91 13.12 -14.30
N ALA A 123 9.84 12.39 -14.93
CA ALA A 123 11.16 12.93 -15.26
C ALA A 123 11.04 14.13 -16.21
N LEU A 124 10.23 14.01 -17.27
CA LEU A 124 10.00 15.10 -18.22
C LEU A 124 9.43 16.34 -17.53
N VAL A 125 8.41 16.18 -16.69
CA VAL A 125 7.82 17.28 -15.91
C VAL A 125 8.86 17.91 -15.00
N THR A 126 9.66 17.10 -14.29
CA THR A 126 10.70 17.61 -13.39
C THR A 126 11.74 18.45 -14.15
N PHE A 127 12.20 17.99 -15.31
CA PHE A 127 13.16 18.74 -16.13
C PHE A 127 12.55 19.95 -16.83
N ALA A 128 11.29 19.85 -17.27
CA ALA A 128 10.59 20.93 -17.97
C ALA A 128 10.08 22.02 -17.01
N PHE A 129 9.85 21.69 -15.73
CA PHE A 129 9.28 22.61 -14.76
C PHE A 129 10.16 23.84 -14.51
N SER A 130 11.48 23.65 -14.35
CA SER A 130 12.41 24.77 -14.11
C SER A 130 12.45 25.78 -15.27
N PRO A 131 12.68 25.38 -16.54
CA PRO A 131 12.69 26.31 -17.66
C PRO A 131 11.31 26.91 -17.96
N LEU A 132 10.21 26.14 -17.83
CA LEU A 132 8.86 26.71 -17.99
C LEU A 132 8.59 27.79 -16.92
N LYS A 133 9.06 27.59 -15.68
CA LYS A 133 8.78 28.53 -14.59
C LYS A 133 9.42 29.88 -14.82
N GLU A 134 10.62 29.87 -15.39
CA GLU A 134 11.33 31.09 -15.77
C GLU A 134 10.72 31.76 -17.01
N LEU A 135 10.16 31.00 -17.95
CA LEU A 135 9.63 31.55 -19.20
C LEU A 135 8.23 32.20 -19.06
N ILE A 136 7.32 31.54 -18.35
CA ILE A 136 5.88 31.88 -18.34
C ILE A 136 5.36 32.26 -16.95
N GLY A 137 6.19 32.14 -15.91
CA GLY A 137 5.85 32.50 -14.54
C GLY A 137 4.93 31.47 -13.84
N PRO A 138 4.84 31.53 -12.50
CA PRO A 138 4.16 30.51 -11.70
C PRO A 138 2.66 30.40 -11.98
N ALA A 139 1.95 31.52 -12.20
CA ALA A 139 0.51 31.52 -12.42
C ALA A 139 0.10 30.79 -13.71
N ASN A 140 0.84 30.99 -14.80
CA ASN A 140 0.54 30.34 -16.08
C ASN A 140 0.89 28.85 -16.06
N ILE A 141 1.89 28.44 -15.27
CA ILE A 141 2.18 27.03 -15.04
C ILE A 141 1.00 26.34 -14.39
N PHE A 142 0.44 26.90 -13.32
CA PHE A 142 -0.74 26.31 -12.66
C PHE A 142 -1.92 26.16 -13.63
N LEU A 143 -2.16 27.15 -14.48
CA LEU A 143 -3.19 27.06 -15.52
C LEU A 143 -2.89 25.98 -16.57
N LEU A 144 -1.63 25.85 -16.99
CA LEU A 144 -1.21 24.86 -17.97
C LEU A 144 -1.33 23.43 -17.42
N PHE A 145 -0.88 23.18 -16.18
CA PHE A 145 -1.08 21.90 -15.50
C PHE A 145 -2.58 21.62 -15.25
N GLY A 146 -3.37 22.65 -14.92
CA GLY A 146 -4.83 22.52 -14.81
C GLY A 146 -5.50 22.12 -16.12
N ALA A 147 -5.09 22.71 -17.24
CA ALA A 147 -5.59 22.35 -18.57
C ALA A 147 -5.20 20.92 -18.96
N ILE A 148 -3.96 20.50 -18.67
CA ILE A 148 -3.52 19.11 -18.88
C ILE A 148 -4.33 18.14 -18.01
N ALA A 149 -4.63 18.50 -16.76
CA ALA A 149 -5.44 17.67 -15.87
C ALA A 149 -6.87 17.51 -16.41
N LEU A 150 -7.50 18.57 -16.92
CA LEU A 150 -8.82 18.51 -17.56
C LEU A 150 -8.82 17.65 -18.82
N LEU A 151 -7.78 17.77 -19.66
CA LEU A 151 -7.61 16.91 -20.83
C LEU A 151 -7.43 15.45 -20.43
N SER A 152 -6.65 15.18 -19.38
CA SER A 152 -6.49 13.83 -18.84
C SER A 152 -7.81 13.28 -18.30
N LEU A 153 -8.62 14.09 -17.63
CA LEU A 153 -9.94 13.67 -17.14
C LEU A 153 -10.88 13.33 -18.30
N ALA A 154 -10.89 14.15 -19.35
CA ALA A 154 -11.67 13.88 -20.56
C ALA A 154 -11.21 12.57 -21.24
N PHE A 155 -9.90 12.36 -21.35
CA PHE A 155 -9.34 11.11 -21.89
C PHE A 155 -9.81 9.90 -21.09
N VAL A 156 -9.73 9.95 -19.75
CA VAL A 156 -10.22 8.87 -18.88
C VAL A 156 -11.70 8.60 -19.11
N TYR A 157 -12.52 9.66 -19.15
CA TYR A 157 -13.97 9.52 -19.33
C TYR A 157 -14.37 8.88 -20.67
N PHE A 158 -13.68 9.21 -21.76
CA PHE A 158 -14.03 8.71 -23.09
C PHE A 158 -13.33 7.40 -23.49
N TYR A 159 -12.10 7.19 -23.05
CA TYR A 159 -11.25 6.09 -23.56
C TYR A 159 -10.99 4.97 -22.55
N VAL A 160 -11.14 5.21 -21.24
CA VAL A 160 -10.93 4.16 -20.24
C VAL A 160 -12.24 3.41 -20.04
N PRO A 161 -12.32 2.11 -20.40
CA PRO A 161 -13.52 1.33 -20.17
C PRO A 161 -13.72 1.09 -18.67
N GLU A 162 -14.94 1.28 -18.18
CA GLU A 162 -15.32 0.92 -16.83
C GLU A 162 -15.20 -0.61 -16.64
N THR A 163 -14.34 -1.05 -15.70
CA THR A 163 -14.12 -2.47 -15.36
C THR A 163 -14.90 -2.92 -14.12
N LYS A 164 -15.60 -2.01 -13.45
CA LYS A 164 -16.29 -2.29 -12.19
C LYS A 164 -17.37 -3.36 -12.35
N GLY A 165 -17.22 -4.46 -11.60
CA GLY A 165 -18.19 -5.55 -11.53
C GLY A 165 -18.10 -6.59 -12.65
N LEU A 166 -17.05 -6.54 -13.49
CA LEU A 166 -16.80 -7.53 -14.53
C LEU A 166 -15.72 -8.53 -14.07
N SER A 167 -15.85 -9.78 -14.48
CA SER A 167 -14.77 -10.76 -14.30
C SER A 167 -13.59 -10.46 -15.24
N LEU A 168 -12.39 -10.89 -14.86
CA LEU A 168 -11.17 -10.72 -15.67
C LEU A 168 -11.32 -11.25 -17.12
N GLU A 169 -12.09 -12.33 -17.30
CA GLU A 169 -12.36 -12.94 -18.62
C GLU A 169 -13.32 -12.09 -19.47
N GLU A 170 -14.31 -11.44 -18.86
CA GLU A 170 -15.23 -10.52 -19.55
C GLU A 170 -14.53 -9.23 -19.99
N ILE A 171 -13.60 -8.73 -19.17
CA ILE A 171 -12.78 -7.56 -19.52
C ILE A 171 -11.87 -7.89 -20.71
N GLU A 172 -11.22 -9.06 -20.70
CA GLU A 172 -10.36 -9.51 -21.80
C GLU A 172 -11.15 -9.66 -23.11
N ASN A 173 -12.35 -10.26 -23.07
CA ASN A 173 -13.23 -10.37 -24.24
C ASN A 173 -13.77 -9.01 -24.75
N LYS A 174 -13.94 -8.02 -23.87
CA LYS A 174 -14.38 -6.66 -24.22
C LYS A 174 -13.26 -5.83 -24.86
N ILE A 175 -12.00 -6.14 -24.56
CA ILE A 175 -10.82 -5.45 -25.10
C ILE A 175 -10.33 -6.08 -26.41
N LEU A 176 -10.54 -7.40 -26.60
CA LEU A 176 -10.04 -8.17 -27.76
C LEU A 176 -11.02 -8.28 -28.94
N ASN A 177 -12.30 -7.92 -28.77
CA ASN A 177 -13.29 -7.82 -29.85
C ASN A 177 -13.37 -6.40 -30.42
#